data_AF-A0A9E2U6S3-F1
#
_entry.id   AF-A0A9E2U6S3-F1
#
_cell.length_a   1.000
_cell.length_b   1.000
_cell.length_c   1.000
_cell.angle_alpha   90.00
_cell.angle_beta   90.00
_cell.angle_gamma   90.00
#
_symmetry.space_group_name_H-M   'P 1'
#
loop_
_entity.id
_entity.type
_entity.pdbx_description
1 polymer ?
#
loop_
_entity_poly.entity_id
_entity_poly.type
_entity_poly.pdbx_seq_one_letter_code
_entity_poly.pdbx_strand_id
1 'polypeptide(L)' 'VLEAFEHELGVAPGETTGDGAVTLRAVECLGGCSTPTIVAVDHRYRQSVTPEQVPAIVEELRGA' A
#
# COMPACT_ATOMS: atom_id res chain seq x y z
N VAL A 1 8.42 2.13 -2.78
CA VAL A 1 7.04 1.62 -2.65
C VAL A 1 6.32 2.30 -1.51
N LEU A 2 6.81 2.22 -0.27
CA LEU A 2 6.21 2.95 0.86
C LEU A 2 6.09 4.46 0.60
N GLU A 3 7.18 5.12 0.19
CA GLU A 3 7.18 6.55 -0.16
C GLU A 3 6.18 6.90 -1.27
N ALA A 4 5.97 5.99 -2.22
CA ALA A 4 4.98 6.20 -3.28
C ALA A 4 3.55 6.13 -2.70
N PHE A 5 3.29 5.25 -1.73
CA PHE A 5 2.00 5.24 -1.02
C PHE A 5 1.81 6.51 -0.17
N GLU A 6 2.86 6.97 0.50
CA GLU A 6 2.81 8.23 1.26
C GLU A 6 2.45 9.42 0.35
N HIS A 7 3.07 9.49 -0.84
CA HIS A 7 2.78 10.52 -1.83
C HIS A 7 1.35 10.45 -2.38
N GLU A 8 0.89 9.26 -2.80
CA GLU A 8 -0.44 9.09 -3.42
C GLU A 8 -1.61 9.21 -2.43
N LEU A 9 -1.40 8.80 -1.17
CA LEU A 9 -2.41 8.88 -0.12
C LEU A 9 -2.33 10.19 0.67
N GLY A 10 -1.20 10.89 0.64
CA GLY A 10 -0.97 12.14 1.38
C GLY A 10 -0.89 11.96 2.90
N VAL A 11 -0.51 10.77 3.37
CA VAL A 11 -0.43 10.41 4.79
C VAL A 11 0.86 9.65 5.09
N ALA A 12 1.36 9.74 6.33
CA ALA A 12 2.52 8.99 6.78
C ALA A 12 2.14 7.55 7.22
N PRO A 13 3.12 6.64 7.34
CA PRO A 13 2.87 5.30 7.87
C PRO A 13 2.37 5.37 9.31
N GLY A 14 1.25 4.70 9.57
CA GLY A 14 0.52 4.73 10.85
C GLY A 14 -0.70 5.64 10.83
N GLU A 15 -0.87 6.46 9.79
CA GLU A 15 -1.98 7.41 9.67
C GLU A 15 -3.10 6.87 8.76
N THR A 16 -4.27 7.49 8.88
CA THR A 16 -5.47 7.21 8.07
C THR A 16 -5.81 8.43 7.23
N THR A 17 -6.22 8.22 5.99
CA THR A 17 -6.66 9.27 5.07
C THR A 17 -7.82 10.06 5.66
N GLY A 18 -7.96 11.33 5.25
CA GLY A 18 -8.97 12.24 5.84
C GLY A 18 -10.43 11.82 5.61
N ASP A 19 -10.68 10.98 4.61
CA ASP A 19 -11.99 10.34 4.36
C ASP A 19 -12.24 9.09 5.21
N GLY A 20 -11.24 8.63 5.97
CA GLY A 20 -11.31 7.45 6.82
C GLY A 20 -11.24 6.12 6.08
N ALA A 21 -11.00 6.12 4.76
CA ALA A 21 -11.10 4.92 3.92
C ALA A 21 -9.84 4.04 3.96
N VAL A 22 -8.65 4.64 4.07
CA VAL A 22 -7.37 3.93 3.95
C VAL A 22 -6.46 4.26 5.12
N THR A 23 -5.95 3.23 5.82
CA THR A 23 -4.85 3.36 6.78
C THR A 23 -3.57 2.83 6.16
N LEU A 24 -2.55 3.68 6.03
CA LEU A 24 -1.23 3.24 5.58
C LEU A 24 -0.46 2.67 6.77
N ARG A 25 0.07 1.45 6.66
CA ARG A 25 0.90 0.84 7.72
C ARG A 25 2.18 0.30 7.13
N ALA A 26 3.31 0.72 7.71
CA ALA A 26 4.57 0.02 7.51
C ALA A 26 4.53 -1.27 8.35
N VAL A 27 4.80 -2.39 7.70
CA VAL A 27 4.88 -3.70 8.35
C VAL A 27 6.24 -4.29 8.06
N GLU A 28 6.76 -5.07 9.01
CA GLU A 28 8.07 -5.70 8.90
C GLU A 28 8.06 -6.80 7.83
N CYS A 29 7.74 -8.04 8.21
CA CYS A 29 7.80 -9.18 7.33
C CYS A 29 6.39 -9.71 7.02
N LEU A 30 6.11 -9.88 5.72
CA LEU A 30 4.90 -10.53 5.21
C LEU A 30 5.18 -11.89 4.55
N GLY A 31 6.35 -12.48 4.80
CA GLY A 31 6.70 -13.83 4.33
C GLY A 31 6.96 -13.95 2.81
N GLY A 32 7.11 -12.84 2.09
CA GLY A 32 7.33 -12.81 0.64
C GLY A 32 8.80 -12.78 0.20
N CYS A 33 9.71 -13.45 0.91
CA CYS A 33 11.15 -13.34 0.67
C CYS A 33 11.59 -13.72 -0.76
N SER A 34 10.83 -14.56 -1.46
CA SER A 34 11.07 -14.94 -2.86
C SER A 34 10.58 -13.90 -3.88
N THR A 35 9.65 -13.03 -3.46
CA THR A 35 8.95 -12.06 -4.33
C THR A 35 8.77 -10.70 -3.63
N PRO A 36 9.86 -10.08 -3.11
CA PRO A 36 9.77 -8.73 -2.56
C PRO A 36 9.41 -7.74 -3.68
N THR A 37 8.59 -6.70 -3.47
CA THR A 37 7.97 -6.16 -2.26
C THR A 37 6.52 -6.65 -2.11
N ILE A 38 6.07 -6.95 -0.88
CA ILE A 38 4.68 -7.35 -0.61
C ILE A 38 3.87 -6.16 -0.12
N VAL A 39 2.69 -5.94 -0.72
CA VAL A 39 1.69 -4.99 -0.21
C VAL A 39 0.45 -5.79 0.16
N ALA A 40 0.04 -5.68 1.42
CA ALA A 40 -1.22 -6.24 1.90
C ALA A 40 -2.31 -5.17 1.81
N VAL A 41 -3.40 -5.51 1.13
CA VAL A 41 -4.62 -4.69 1.10
C VAL A 41 -5.76 -5.58 1.55
N ASP A 42 -6.37 -5.22 2.68
CA ASP A 42 -7.35 -6.04 3.40
C ASP A 42 -6.87 -7.49 3.60
N HIS A 43 -7.48 -8.45 2.91
CA HIS A 43 -7.19 -9.87 2.98
C HIS A 43 -6.41 -10.40 1.77
N ARG A 44 -5.83 -9.51 0.95
CA ARG A 44 -5.13 -9.87 -0.29
C ARG A 44 -3.69 -9.37 -0.27
N TYR A 45 -2.77 -10.24 -0.69
CA TYR A 45 -1.37 -9.90 -0.91
C TYR A 45 -1.10 -9.64 -2.38
N ARG A 46 -0.52 -8.48 -2.68
CA ARG A 46 0.13 -8.18 -3.96
C ARG A 46 1.63 -8.41 -3.79
N GLN A 47 2.22 -9.19 -4.68
CA GLN A 47 3.63 -9.59 -4.63
C GLN A 47 4.43 -8.85 -5.71
N SER A 48 5.74 -8.72 -5.51
CA SER A 48 6.65 -8.05 -6.44
C SER A 48 6.20 -6.65 -6.85
N VAL A 49 5.62 -5.89 -5.92
CA VAL A 49 5.08 -4.55 -6.19
C VAL A 49 6.21 -3.57 -6.42
N THR A 50 6.10 -2.78 -7.49
CA THR A 50 7.02 -1.68 -7.80
C THR A 50 6.38 -0.32 -7.51
N PRO A 51 7.17 0.75 -7.33
CA PRO A 51 6.64 2.09 -7.05
C PRO A 51 5.66 2.59 -8.13
N GLU A 52 5.89 2.26 -9.40
CA GLU A 52 5.08 2.70 -10.54
C GLU A 52 3.67 2.08 -10.54
N GLN A 53 3.49 0.95 -9.84
CA GLN A 53 2.19 0.29 -9.71
C GLN A 53 1.32 0.90 -8.60
N VAL A 54 1.90 1.71 -7.72
CA VAL A 54 1.21 2.27 -6.55
C VAL A 54 0.01 3.15 -6.92
N PRO A 55 0.10 4.09 -7.88
CA PRO A 55 -1.05 4.92 -8.26
C PRO A 55 -2.26 4.08 -8.69
N ALA A 56 -2.03 3.05 -9.51
CA ALA A 56 -3.09 2.13 -9.94
C ALA A 56 -3.70 1.35 -8.77
N ILE A 57 -2.89 0.89 -7.81
CA ILE A 57 -3.38 0.22 -6.61
C ILE A 57 -4.25 1.14 -5.75
N VAL A 58 -3.87 2.41 -5.62
CA VAL A 58 -4.63 3.42 -4.87
C VAL A 58 -5.94 3.79 -5.60
N GLU A 59 -5.92 3.87 -6.93
CA GLU A 59 -7.12 4.09 -7.73
C GLU A 59 -8.13 2.93 -7.59
N GLU A 60 -7.65 1.68 -7.65
CA GLU A 60 -8.48 0.49 -7.39
C GLU A 60 -9.12 0.52 -5.99
N LEU A 61 -8.41 1.04 -4.98
CA LEU A 61 -8.92 1.17 -3.61
C LEU A 61 -10.01 2.23 -3.46
N ARG A 62 -9.93 3.32 -4.24
CA ARG A 62 -10.90 4.43 -4.19
C ARG A 62 -12.15 4.16 -5.05
N GLY A 63 -12.04 3.28 -6.05
CA GLY A 63 -13.14 2.91 -6.95
C GLY A 63 -13.94 1.67 -6.55
N ALA A 64 -13.55 0.99 -5.47
CA ALA A 64 -14.19 -0.22 -4.95
C ALA A 64 -15.29 0.05 -3.92
#